data_AF-A0A226MN12-F1
#
_entry.id   AF-A0A226MN12-F1
#
_cell.length_a   1.000
_cell.length_b   1.000
_cell.length_c   1.000
_cell.angle_alpha   90.00
_cell.angle_beta   90.00
_cell.angle_gamma   90.00
#
_symmetry.space_group_name_H-M   'P 1'
#
loop_
_entity.id
_entity.type
_entity.pdbx_description
1 polymer ?
#
loop_
_entity_poly.entity_id
_entity_poly.type
_entity_poly.pdbx_seq_one_letter_code
_entity_poly.pdbx_strand_id
1 'polypeptide(L)'
;MGGGGMGGGGMGGFGGGIGVGGMGGGGMGGGGMGGGGMGGFGGPGFPGGIQPVHVDSSLLRPVHVEIDPQIQQVKNQEKEQIKTLNNQFASFIDKVRFLEQQNKVLSTKWELLQQQGPSGPRKNLDVIFENYIQNLRRRLESLLGQRGELESELQNMRQYVEEYKTKYEDEINRRTAAENEFVVLKKDVDTAYMAKVELEAKVGALTDEINFLRAIYEEELSQMQTISRDLSVVVSMDNNRHLDLDSIIEEVRRQYEQIAQNSRAEAEAWYQSRYEELQSTAGRHGDSLRNSKIEIQELTRNVQRLRTEIENMKKQIQQLQAAIAEAEERGEMALKDARAKLEELESALNKDKEELARLLKEYQDLLNVKIALDVEIAMYRKLLEGEESRLCNDGMSNVNVCKYLQSSEPPSLEAEEAWEEDLEAAAWEEDSEAVAWEEDSEAAAWEEDSEAVAWEEDLDLEEALEVEALAAAVEWEEECTAEASPLEVEGCAALEVATSALVGDPPPFGDASQPPPSSLQE
;
A
#
# COMPACT_ATOMS: atom_id res chain seq x y z
N MET A 1 -10.86 4.94 -45.43
CA MET A 1 -9.50 5.43 -45.68
C MET A 1 -8.68 5.19 -44.42
N GLY A 2 -7.66 4.32 -44.51
CA GLY A 2 -6.66 3.89 -43.49
C GLY A 2 -7.21 3.29 -42.19
N GLY A 3 -6.99 2.03 -41.77
CA GLY A 3 -5.84 1.12 -41.92
C GLY A 3 -4.69 1.65 -41.05
N GLY A 4 -4.24 1.05 -39.95
CA GLY A 4 -4.02 -0.35 -39.59
C GLY A 4 -2.58 -0.42 -39.03
N GLY A 5 -2.31 -1.16 -37.95
CA GLY A 5 -0.93 -1.27 -37.43
C GLY A 5 -0.78 -2.00 -36.10
N MET A 6 -0.77 -3.34 -36.16
CA MET A 6 -0.15 -4.22 -35.17
C MET A 6 1.37 -4.03 -35.14
N GLY A 7 1.98 -4.23 -33.97
CA GLY A 7 3.43 -4.43 -33.83
C GLY A 7 3.73 -5.18 -32.54
N GLY A 8 3.84 -6.50 -32.63
CA GLY A 8 4.41 -7.34 -31.59
C GLY A 8 5.91 -7.60 -31.82
N GLY A 9 6.54 -8.22 -30.82
CA GLY A 9 7.79 -8.97 -30.99
C GLY A 9 9.02 -8.33 -30.35
N GLY A 10 9.55 -8.97 -29.32
CA GLY A 10 10.81 -8.60 -28.67
C GLY A 10 11.31 -9.66 -27.70
N MET A 11 11.42 -10.90 -28.18
CA MET A 11 12.05 -12.03 -27.52
C MET A 11 13.57 -11.82 -27.52
N GLY A 12 14.20 -11.80 -26.35
CA GLY A 12 15.65 -11.69 -26.19
C GLY A 12 16.12 -12.59 -25.05
N GLY A 13 16.57 -13.80 -25.40
CA GLY A 13 17.28 -14.71 -24.51
C GLY A 13 18.81 -14.56 -24.61
N PHE A 14 19.47 -15.37 -23.79
CA PHE A 14 20.91 -15.68 -23.68
C PHE A 14 21.74 -14.86 -22.69
N GLY A 15 22.27 -15.57 -21.69
CA GLY A 15 23.35 -15.09 -20.85
C GLY A 15 23.65 -15.95 -19.60
N GLY A 16 23.72 -17.28 -19.74
CA GLY A 16 24.26 -18.15 -18.69
C GLY A 16 25.79 -18.07 -18.63
N GLY A 17 26.36 -18.20 -17.43
CA GLY A 17 27.81 -18.20 -17.23
C GLY A 17 28.23 -18.45 -15.78
N ILE A 18 28.04 -19.69 -15.33
CA ILE A 18 28.68 -20.25 -14.12
C ILE A 18 30.17 -20.43 -14.40
N GLY A 19 31.02 -19.79 -13.60
CA GLY A 19 32.47 -19.98 -13.61
C GLY A 19 32.91 -20.92 -12.49
N VAL A 20 32.78 -22.24 -12.70
CA VAL A 20 33.46 -23.28 -11.91
C VAL A 20 34.71 -23.70 -12.69
N GLY A 21 35.88 -23.31 -12.20
CA GLY A 21 37.17 -23.74 -12.72
C GLY A 21 37.63 -25.02 -12.02
N GLY A 22 37.38 -26.16 -12.66
CA GLY A 22 37.81 -27.48 -12.20
C GLY A 22 39.26 -27.83 -12.53
N MET A 23 39.71 -28.88 -11.84
CA MET A 23 40.98 -29.60 -11.94
C MET A 23 41.49 -29.80 -13.38
N GLY A 24 42.78 -29.53 -13.57
CA GLY A 24 43.58 -30.01 -14.68
C GLY A 24 44.76 -30.84 -14.16
N GLY A 25 44.58 -32.16 -14.13
CA GLY A 25 45.68 -33.11 -14.06
C GLY A 25 46.33 -33.27 -15.44
N GLY A 26 47.65 -33.43 -15.45
CA GLY A 26 48.43 -33.72 -16.65
C GLY A 26 49.83 -34.12 -16.24
N GLY A 27 50.08 -35.44 -16.15
CA GLY A 27 51.41 -35.99 -15.99
C GLY A 27 52.22 -35.95 -17.28
N MET A 28 53.51 -36.29 -17.17
CA MET A 28 54.21 -37.35 -17.92
C MET A 28 55.71 -37.06 -18.10
N GLY A 29 56.53 -38.08 -17.83
CA GLY A 29 57.92 -38.22 -18.27
C GLY A 29 58.95 -37.93 -17.17
N GLY A 30 59.80 -38.85 -16.70
CA GLY A 30 60.22 -40.15 -17.24
C GLY A 30 61.73 -40.12 -17.54
N GLY A 31 62.50 -40.95 -16.82
CA GLY A 31 63.93 -41.23 -17.04
C GLY A 31 64.77 -40.86 -15.81
N GLY A 32 65.49 -41.74 -15.12
CA GLY A 32 65.99 -43.07 -15.46
C GLY A 32 67.52 -43.10 -15.26
N MET A 33 68.01 -44.18 -14.63
CA MET A 33 69.42 -44.56 -14.40
C MET A 33 70.21 -43.75 -13.34
N GLY A 34 70.96 -44.34 -12.42
CA GLY A 34 71.31 -45.75 -12.20
C GLY A 34 72.67 -45.87 -11.49
N GLY A 35 72.80 -46.86 -10.60
CA GLY A 35 74.06 -47.44 -10.11
C GLY A 35 74.70 -46.71 -8.91
N GLY A 36 75.15 -47.36 -7.84
CA GLY A 36 75.26 -48.78 -7.52
C GLY A 36 76.30 -48.99 -6.41
N GLY A 37 76.10 -50.03 -5.60
CA GLY A 37 77.11 -50.69 -4.75
C GLY A 37 77.44 -49.99 -3.41
N MET A 38 77.64 -50.68 -2.28
CA MET A 38 77.85 -52.12 -2.09
C MET A 38 77.72 -52.47 -0.60
N GLY A 39 77.15 -53.65 -0.29
CA GLY A 39 77.20 -54.28 1.04
C GLY A 39 78.64 -54.49 1.53
N GLY A 40 78.93 -54.59 2.83
CA GLY A 40 78.35 -55.54 3.77
C GLY A 40 79.16 -56.84 3.72
N PHE A 41 80.14 -57.00 4.62
CA PHE A 41 80.78 -58.27 5.04
C PHE A 41 81.47 -57.94 6.39
N GLY A 42 81.18 -58.59 7.52
CA GLY A 42 81.21 -60.04 7.73
C GLY A 42 82.60 -60.41 8.24
N GLY A 43 82.77 -60.51 9.57
CA GLY A 43 84.03 -60.95 10.21
C GLY A 43 84.42 -62.39 9.87
N PRO A 44 85.62 -62.85 10.27
CA PRO A 44 85.72 -63.55 11.56
C PRO A 44 87.04 -63.31 12.32
N GLY A 45 87.01 -63.56 13.63
CA GLY A 45 88.17 -63.43 14.52
C GLY A 45 89.14 -64.62 14.46
N PHE A 46 90.35 -64.40 14.97
CA PHE A 46 91.14 -65.37 15.76
C PHE A 46 92.19 -64.59 16.60
N PRO A 47 92.53 -65.05 17.82
CA PRO A 47 93.33 -64.30 18.80
C PRO A 47 94.80 -64.77 18.85
N GLY A 48 95.71 -63.88 19.25
CA GLY A 48 97.11 -64.18 19.57
C GLY A 48 97.90 -62.86 19.61
N GLY A 49 98.56 -62.44 20.69
CA GLY A 49 99.48 -63.22 21.53
C GLY A 49 100.89 -62.65 21.28
N ILE A 50 101.41 -61.89 22.24
CA ILE A 50 102.67 -61.13 22.21
C ILE A 50 103.89 -62.05 21.99
N GLN A 51 104.86 -61.67 21.15
CA GLN A 51 106.27 -61.99 21.41
C GLN A 51 107.27 -60.96 20.79
N PRO A 52 108.35 -60.58 21.50
CA PRO A 52 109.30 -59.55 21.07
C PRO A 52 110.61 -60.11 20.47
N VAL A 53 111.39 -59.19 19.87
CA VAL A 53 112.86 -59.21 19.64
C VAL A 53 113.38 -59.88 18.35
N HIS A 54 113.93 -59.07 17.42
CA HIS A 54 115.38 -58.98 17.14
C HIS A 54 115.68 -57.87 16.13
N VAL A 55 116.52 -56.91 16.51
CA VAL A 55 117.06 -55.88 15.62
C VAL A 55 118.33 -56.43 14.99
N ASP A 56 118.31 -56.69 13.69
CA ASP A 56 119.51 -57.05 12.92
C ASP A 56 120.39 -55.80 12.75
N SER A 57 121.42 -55.71 13.59
CA SER A 57 122.43 -54.65 13.62
C SER A 57 123.44 -54.71 12.45
N SER A 58 123.09 -55.35 11.34
CA SER A 58 123.91 -55.48 10.12
C SER A 58 123.30 -54.84 8.86
N LEU A 59 122.10 -54.23 8.95
CA LEU A 59 121.43 -53.53 7.84
C LEU A 59 121.56 -51.98 7.90
N LEU A 60 122.42 -51.45 8.77
CA LEU A 60 122.80 -50.03 8.82
C LEU A 60 124.10 -49.75 8.06
N ARG A 61 124.16 -50.13 6.78
CA ARG A 61 125.13 -49.58 5.82
C ARG A 61 124.38 -48.76 4.77
N PRO A 62 124.52 -47.42 4.74
CA PRO A 62 124.01 -46.60 3.67
C PRO A 62 124.61 -47.05 2.33
N VAL A 63 123.77 -47.55 1.43
CA VAL A 63 124.16 -47.78 0.03
C VAL A 63 124.32 -46.40 -0.61
N HIS A 64 125.57 -46.01 -0.85
CA HIS A 64 125.94 -44.79 -1.55
C HIS A 64 125.67 -44.98 -3.05
N VAL A 65 124.44 -44.69 -3.48
CA VAL A 65 124.09 -44.60 -4.90
C VAL A 65 124.49 -43.20 -5.35
N GLU A 66 125.51 -43.09 -6.19
CA GLU A 66 125.83 -41.86 -6.91
C GLU A 66 124.65 -41.54 -7.85
N ILE A 67 123.67 -40.79 -7.34
CA ILE A 67 122.57 -40.27 -8.13
C ILE A 67 123.14 -39.11 -8.95
N ASP A 68 123.03 -39.24 -10.27
CA ASP A 68 123.42 -38.23 -11.26
C ASP A 68 123.00 -36.81 -10.83
N PRO A 69 123.93 -35.85 -10.70
CA PRO A 69 123.64 -34.50 -10.22
C PRO A 69 122.58 -33.76 -11.06
N GLN A 70 122.36 -34.14 -12.33
CA GLN A 70 121.27 -33.56 -13.13
C GLN A 70 119.88 -34.07 -12.73
N ILE A 71 119.74 -35.34 -12.34
CA ILE A 71 118.46 -35.92 -11.87
C ILE A 71 118.07 -35.38 -10.48
N GLN A 72 119.07 -35.15 -9.62
CA GLN A 72 118.87 -34.52 -8.31
C GLN A 72 118.36 -33.08 -8.45
N GLN A 73 118.83 -32.35 -9.46
CA GLN A 73 118.42 -30.97 -9.72
C GLN A 73 116.98 -30.89 -10.23
N VAL A 74 116.56 -31.76 -11.15
CA VAL A 74 115.17 -31.84 -11.64
C VAL A 74 114.23 -32.28 -10.52
N LYS A 75 114.57 -33.30 -9.73
CA LYS A 75 113.76 -33.71 -8.56
C LYS A 75 113.65 -32.63 -7.50
N ASN A 76 114.69 -31.81 -7.31
CA ASN A 76 114.63 -30.66 -6.40
C ASN A 76 113.72 -29.55 -6.95
N GLN A 77 113.79 -29.27 -8.26
CA GLN A 77 112.88 -28.32 -8.92
C GLN A 77 111.42 -28.79 -8.88
N GLU A 78 111.13 -30.06 -9.17
CA GLU A 78 109.80 -30.65 -9.03
C GLU A 78 109.32 -30.61 -7.58
N LYS A 79 110.19 -30.90 -6.61
CA LYS A 79 109.87 -30.79 -5.18
C LYS A 79 109.57 -29.35 -4.78
N GLU A 80 110.26 -28.35 -5.34
CA GLU A 80 109.96 -26.94 -5.12
C GLU A 80 108.66 -26.48 -5.77
N GLN A 81 108.37 -26.95 -6.99
CA GLN A 81 107.10 -26.69 -7.66
C GLN A 81 105.93 -27.32 -6.91
N ILE A 82 106.08 -28.59 -6.47
CA ILE A 82 105.08 -29.27 -5.63
C ILE A 82 104.92 -28.55 -4.31
N LYS A 83 105.99 -28.06 -3.67
CA LYS A 83 105.88 -27.24 -2.45
C LYS A 83 105.14 -25.93 -2.71
N THR A 84 105.40 -25.26 -3.82
CA THR A 84 104.73 -24.01 -4.18
C THR A 84 103.24 -24.24 -4.43
N LEU A 85 102.92 -25.29 -5.17
CA LEU A 85 101.55 -25.70 -5.45
C LEU A 85 100.82 -26.14 -4.17
N ASN A 86 101.51 -26.86 -3.28
CA ASN A 86 100.95 -27.31 -2.01
C ASN A 86 100.73 -26.12 -1.05
N ASN A 87 101.63 -25.13 -1.04
CA ASN A 87 101.43 -23.88 -0.31
C ASN A 87 100.24 -23.08 -0.87
N GLN A 88 100.03 -23.12 -2.19
CA GLN A 88 98.84 -22.54 -2.82
C GLN A 88 97.57 -23.33 -2.46
N PHE A 89 97.61 -24.65 -2.41
CA PHE A 89 96.48 -25.46 -1.95
C PHE A 89 96.17 -25.22 -0.47
N ALA A 90 97.19 -25.10 0.38
CA ALA A 90 97.01 -24.74 1.78
C ALA A 90 96.33 -23.37 1.92
N SER A 91 96.75 -22.37 1.15
CA SER A 91 96.11 -21.04 1.19
C SER A 91 94.67 -21.05 0.65
N PHE A 92 94.37 -21.87 -0.36
CA PHE A 92 92.99 -22.08 -0.82
C PHE A 92 92.13 -22.82 0.21
N ILE A 93 92.67 -23.84 0.88
CA ILE A 93 91.98 -24.56 1.96
C ILE A 93 91.67 -23.61 3.12
N ASP A 94 92.62 -22.77 3.52
CA ASP A 94 92.41 -21.76 4.55
C ASP A 94 91.35 -20.73 4.14
N LYS A 95 91.33 -20.33 2.86
CA LYS A 95 90.31 -19.41 2.34
C LYS A 95 88.93 -20.03 2.32
N VAL A 96 88.80 -21.30 1.94
CA VAL A 96 87.53 -22.04 1.96
C VAL A 96 87.03 -22.18 3.40
N ARG A 97 87.89 -22.57 4.35
CA ARG A 97 87.53 -22.65 5.77
C ARG A 97 87.08 -21.30 6.34
N PHE A 98 87.77 -20.21 5.98
CA PHE A 98 87.36 -18.87 6.39
C PHE A 98 85.97 -18.50 5.83
N LEU A 99 85.71 -18.81 4.56
CA LEU A 99 84.41 -18.57 3.93
C LEU A 99 83.31 -19.46 4.50
N GLU A 100 83.58 -20.73 4.80
CA GLU A 100 82.65 -21.63 5.49
C GLU A 100 82.30 -21.12 6.89
N GLN A 101 83.29 -20.62 7.63
CA GLN A 101 83.07 -20.06 8.95
C GLN A 101 82.27 -18.76 8.88
N GLN A 102 82.54 -17.89 7.90
CA GLN A 102 81.73 -16.71 7.64
C GLN A 102 80.29 -17.08 7.25
N ASN A 103 80.09 -18.06 6.39
CA ASN A 103 78.76 -18.55 6.03
C ASN A 103 78.03 -19.09 7.24
N LYS A 104 78.71 -19.83 8.13
CA LYS A 104 78.09 -20.34 9.36
C LYS A 104 77.64 -19.21 10.29
N VAL A 105 78.45 -18.16 10.44
CA VAL A 105 78.08 -16.96 11.21
C VAL A 105 76.87 -16.26 10.57
N LEU A 106 76.85 -16.13 9.24
CA LEU A 106 75.72 -15.55 8.51
C LEU A 106 74.45 -16.39 8.66
N SER A 107 74.55 -17.71 8.60
CA SER A 107 73.42 -18.64 8.85
C SER A 107 72.88 -18.48 10.27
N THR A 108 73.74 -18.43 11.29
CA THR A 108 73.29 -18.22 12.68
C THR A 108 72.68 -16.85 12.90
N LYS A 109 73.21 -15.81 12.22
CA LYS A 109 72.66 -14.45 12.29
C LYS A 109 71.30 -14.38 11.57
N TRP A 110 71.16 -15.08 10.45
CA TRP A 110 69.90 -15.22 9.74
C TRP A 110 68.85 -15.92 10.60
N GLU A 111 69.19 -17.05 11.22
CA GLU A 111 68.30 -17.75 12.15
C GLU A 111 67.90 -16.87 13.33
N LEU A 112 68.84 -16.14 13.93
CA LEU A 112 68.54 -15.23 15.04
C LEU A 112 67.64 -14.07 14.61
N LEU A 113 67.88 -13.48 13.43
CA LEU A 113 67.04 -12.41 12.88
C LEU A 113 65.65 -12.91 12.47
N GLN A 114 65.53 -14.16 12.05
CA GLN A 114 64.24 -14.78 11.74
C GLN A 114 63.45 -15.08 13.01
N GLN A 115 64.12 -15.53 14.08
CA GLN A 115 63.53 -15.67 15.42
C GLN A 115 63.15 -14.31 16.04
N GLN A 116 63.90 -13.26 15.72
CA GLN A 116 63.59 -11.86 16.06
C GLN A 116 62.71 -11.15 15.03
N GLY A 117 62.21 -11.89 14.01
CA GLY A 117 61.20 -11.39 13.09
C GLY A 117 59.96 -10.90 13.86
N PRO A 118 59.02 -10.19 13.23
CA PRO A 118 57.97 -9.44 13.92
C PRO A 118 56.93 -10.37 14.58
N SER A 119 57.33 -11.03 15.65
CA SER A 119 56.59 -11.94 16.50
C SER A 119 56.49 -11.35 17.90
N GLY A 120 56.26 -10.04 17.98
CA GLY A 120 55.53 -9.48 19.11
C GLY A 120 54.03 -9.66 18.85
N PRO A 121 53.17 -9.66 19.88
CA PRO A 121 51.73 -9.65 19.69
C PRO A 121 51.37 -8.39 18.91
N ARG A 122 51.14 -8.52 17.60
CA ARG A 122 50.52 -7.45 16.82
C ARG A 122 49.14 -7.28 17.46
N LYS A 123 48.89 -6.14 18.11
CA LYS A 123 47.54 -5.79 18.53
C LYS A 123 46.69 -5.82 17.25
N ASN A 124 45.76 -6.77 17.15
CA ASN A 124 44.94 -6.97 15.96
C ASN A 124 43.98 -5.78 15.84
N LEU A 125 44.44 -4.72 15.17
CA LEU A 125 43.67 -3.50 14.94
C LEU A 125 42.48 -3.75 14.01
N ASP A 126 42.56 -4.80 13.19
CA ASP A 126 41.49 -5.22 12.27
C ASP A 126 40.17 -5.46 13.00
N VAL A 127 40.21 -6.06 14.20
CA VAL A 127 38.99 -6.30 15.02
C VAL A 127 38.34 -4.98 15.47
N ILE A 128 39.16 -3.97 15.81
CA ILE A 128 38.66 -2.65 16.24
C ILE A 128 38.06 -1.90 15.05
N PHE A 129 38.73 -1.93 13.90
CA PHE A 129 38.22 -1.31 12.68
C PHE A 129 36.97 -2.00 12.16
N GLU A 130 36.91 -3.34 12.21
CA GLU A 130 35.74 -4.10 11.79
C GLU A 130 34.54 -3.80 12.70
N ASN A 131 34.74 -3.77 14.02
CA ASN A 131 33.67 -3.39 14.97
C ASN A 131 33.20 -1.94 14.75
N TYR A 132 34.10 -1.01 14.46
CA TYR A 132 33.75 0.38 14.12
C TYR A 132 32.95 0.46 12.81
N ILE A 133 33.37 -0.29 11.78
CA ILE A 133 32.65 -0.38 10.49
C ILE A 133 31.26 -0.99 10.69
N GLN A 134 31.14 -2.07 11.47
CA GLN A 134 29.86 -2.69 11.79
C GLN A 134 28.92 -1.73 12.53
N ASN A 135 29.42 -0.98 13.52
CA ASN A 135 28.64 0.05 14.20
C ASN A 135 28.17 1.15 13.25
N LEU A 136 29.04 1.60 12.33
CA LEU A 136 28.64 2.58 11.30
C LEU A 136 27.58 2.02 10.35
N ARG A 137 27.67 0.74 9.97
CA ARG A 137 26.66 0.08 9.13
C ARG A 137 25.31 -0.02 9.82
N ARG A 138 25.28 -0.49 11.08
CA ARG A 138 24.04 -0.53 11.89
C ARG A 138 23.41 0.85 12.02
N ARG A 139 24.22 1.89 12.24
CA ARG A 139 23.73 3.27 12.33
C ARG A 139 23.16 3.76 10.99
N LEU A 140 23.77 3.37 9.87
CA LEU A 140 23.28 3.69 8.54
C LEU A 140 21.96 2.96 8.24
N GLU A 141 21.85 1.68 8.58
CA GLU A 141 20.60 0.91 8.47
C GLU A 141 19.49 1.51 9.32
N SER A 142 19.77 1.87 10.58
CA SER A 142 18.81 2.57 11.45
C SER A 142 18.35 3.91 10.86
N LEU A 143 19.28 4.71 10.32
CA LEU A 143 18.93 5.97 9.66
C LEU A 143 18.13 5.75 8.36
N LEU A 144 18.39 4.68 7.61
CA LEU A 144 17.60 4.32 6.43
C LEU A 144 16.19 3.86 6.82
N GLY A 145 16.05 3.10 7.91
CA GLY A 145 14.76 2.72 8.48
C GLY A 145 13.94 3.95 8.86
N GLN A 146 14.51 4.84 9.68
CA GLN A 146 13.87 6.11 10.08
C GLN A 146 13.51 6.98 8.87
N ARG A 147 14.36 7.00 7.83
CA ARG A 147 14.03 7.72 6.59
C ARG A 147 12.81 7.10 5.89
N GLY A 148 12.73 5.77 5.84
CA GLY A 148 11.59 5.07 5.27
C GLY A 148 10.29 5.34 6.04
N GLU A 149 10.34 5.30 7.37
CA GLU A 149 9.22 5.66 8.25
C GLU A 149 8.76 7.09 7.98
N LEU A 150 9.69 8.07 8.01
CA LEU A 150 9.38 9.48 7.72
C LEU A 150 8.84 9.69 6.29
N GLU A 151 9.35 8.96 5.30
CA GLU A 151 8.84 9.01 3.92
C GLU A 151 7.40 8.49 3.86
N SER A 152 7.07 7.44 4.62
CA SER A 152 5.71 6.89 4.71
C SER A 152 4.75 7.84 5.43
N GLU A 153 5.14 8.42 6.57
CA GLU A 153 4.35 9.43 7.29
C GLU A 153 4.09 10.66 6.42
N LEU A 154 5.09 11.11 5.69
CA LEU A 154 4.97 12.25 4.78
C LEU A 154 4.00 11.93 3.63
N GLN A 155 4.04 10.71 3.10
CA GLN A 155 3.09 10.27 2.07
C GLN A 155 1.66 10.19 2.63
N ASN A 156 1.48 9.65 3.84
CA ASN A 156 0.19 9.60 4.52
C ASN A 156 -0.36 11.01 4.75
N MET A 157 0.47 11.95 5.24
CA MET A 157 0.04 13.34 5.42
C MET A 157 -0.31 14.04 4.10
N ARG A 158 0.42 13.76 3.00
CA ARG A 158 0.04 14.26 1.68
C ARG A 158 -1.32 13.74 1.23
N GLN A 159 -1.60 12.47 1.50
CA GLN A 159 -2.89 11.87 1.19
C GLN A 159 -4.01 12.56 1.99
N TYR A 160 -3.85 12.72 3.31
CA TYR A 160 -4.83 13.45 4.13
C TYR A 160 -5.08 14.87 3.61
N VAL A 161 -4.02 15.60 3.24
CA VAL A 161 -4.17 16.96 2.68
C VAL A 161 -4.97 16.95 1.38
N GLU A 162 -4.72 16.00 0.48
CA GLU A 162 -5.46 15.92 -0.79
C GLU A 162 -6.92 15.48 -0.58
N GLU A 163 -7.17 14.58 0.37
CA GLU A 163 -8.52 14.18 0.78
C GLU A 163 -9.31 15.34 1.36
N TYR A 164 -8.73 16.11 2.29
CA TYR A 164 -9.37 17.31 2.83
C TYR A 164 -9.59 18.37 1.76
N LYS A 165 -8.62 18.60 0.88
CA LYS A 165 -8.78 19.53 -0.25
C LYS A 165 -9.95 19.11 -1.14
N THR A 166 -10.07 17.82 -1.48
CA THR A 166 -11.20 17.29 -2.26
C THR A 166 -12.51 17.51 -1.53
N LYS A 167 -12.59 17.19 -0.23
CA LYS A 167 -13.78 17.44 0.60
C LYS A 167 -14.17 18.93 0.62
N TYR A 168 -13.20 19.84 0.70
CA TYR A 168 -13.45 21.29 0.64
C TYR A 168 -13.96 21.73 -0.74
N GLU A 169 -13.37 21.22 -1.82
CA GLU A 169 -13.82 21.52 -3.19
C GLU A 169 -15.26 21.02 -3.39
N ASP A 170 -15.59 19.82 -2.92
CA ASP A 170 -16.95 19.26 -2.96
C ASP A 170 -17.94 20.11 -2.15
N GLU A 171 -17.56 20.56 -0.96
CA GLU A 171 -18.41 21.40 -0.12
C GLU A 171 -18.65 22.78 -0.74
N ILE A 172 -17.63 23.38 -1.35
CA ILE A 172 -17.78 24.62 -2.12
C ILE A 172 -18.76 24.40 -3.28
N ASN A 173 -18.66 23.27 -3.99
CA ASN A 173 -19.55 22.94 -5.09
C ASN A 173 -20.99 22.72 -4.61
N ARG A 174 -21.20 21.98 -3.51
CA ARG A 174 -22.53 21.80 -2.89
C ARG A 174 -23.13 23.13 -2.46
N ARG A 175 -22.37 23.95 -1.75
CA ARG A 175 -22.80 25.30 -1.34
C ARG A 175 -23.19 26.15 -2.55
N THR A 176 -22.37 26.16 -3.60
CA THR A 176 -22.65 26.92 -4.82
C THR A 176 -23.91 26.41 -5.52
N ALA A 177 -24.14 25.09 -5.54
CA ALA A 177 -25.37 24.51 -6.09
C ALA A 177 -26.60 24.94 -5.28
N ALA A 178 -26.55 24.85 -3.95
CA ALA A 178 -27.62 25.29 -3.06
C ALA A 178 -27.88 26.81 -3.17
N GLU A 179 -26.83 27.64 -3.28
CA GLU A 179 -26.97 29.08 -3.51
C GLU A 179 -27.64 29.38 -4.87
N ASN A 180 -27.31 28.63 -5.92
CA ASN A 180 -27.96 28.76 -7.22
C ASN A 180 -29.44 28.34 -7.17
N GLU A 181 -29.76 27.25 -6.50
CA GLU A 181 -31.15 26.80 -6.29
C GLU A 181 -31.95 27.83 -5.49
N PHE A 182 -31.37 28.39 -4.42
CA PHE A 182 -31.98 29.46 -3.65
C PHE A 182 -32.29 30.70 -4.51
N VAL A 183 -31.37 31.09 -5.40
CA VAL A 183 -31.59 32.21 -6.33
C VAL A 183 -32.74 31.92 -7.31
N VAL A 184 -32.89 30.68 -7.77
CA VAL A 184 -34.02 30.27 -8.61
C VAL A 184 -35.32 30.31 -7.81
N LEU A 185 -35.33 29.71 -6.62
CA LEU A 185 -36.50 29.68 -5.75
C LEU A 185 -36.97 31.10 -5.41
N LYS A 186 -36.05 32.02 -5.15
CA LYS A 186 -36.37 33.43 -4.93
C LYS A 186 -37.08 34.06 -6.14
N LYS A 187 -36.61 33.79 -7.37
CA LYS A 187 -37.28 34.28 -8.59
C LYS A 187 -38.67 33.67 -8.76
N ASP A 188 -38.84 32.40 -8.41
CA ASP A 188 -40.14 31.71 -8.48
C ASP A 188 -41.12 32.29 -7.45
N VAL A 189 -40.65 32.59 -6.22
CA VAL A 189 -41.42 33.29 -5.19
C VAL A 189 -41.81 34.70 -5.65
N ASP A 190 -40.87 35.47 -6.20
CA ASP A 190 -41.16 36.81 -6.74
C ASP A 190 -42.21 36.73 -7.86
N THR A 191 -42.09 35.74 -8.75
CA THR A 191 -43.05 35.52 -9.85
C THR A 191 -44.44 35.14 -9.33
N ALA A 192 -44.51 34.25 -8.34
CA ALA A 192 -45.76 33.87 -7.68
C ALA A 192 -46.39 35.05 -6.94
N TYR A 193 -45.58 35.88 -6.28
CA TYR A 193 -46.05 37.09 -5.60
C TYR A 193 -46.61 38.11 -6.58
N MET A 194 -45.94 38.36 -7.71
CA MET A 194 -46.46 39.24 -8.75
C MET A 194 -47.79 38.73 -9.33
N ALA A 195 -47.91 37.42 -9.55
CA ALA A 195 -49.16 36.80 -10.00
C ALA A 195 -50.28 36.94 -8.96
N LYS A 196 -49.97 36.75 -7.66
CA LYS A 196 -50.90 36.99 -6.55
C LYS A 196 -51.42 38.43 -6.58
N VAL A 197 -50.52 39.42 -6.62
CA VAL A 197 -50.90 40.84 -6.65
C VAL A 197 -51.76 41.18 -7.87
N GLU A 198 -51.45 40.62 -9.03
CA GLU A 198 -52.26 40.80 -10.25
C GLU A 198 -53.67 40.21 -10.08
N LEU A 199 -53.79 39.02 -9.48
CA LEU A 199 -55.08 38.40 -9.18
C LEU A 199 -55.87 39.18 -8.14
N GLU A 200 -55.24 39.67 -7.07
CA GLU A 200 -55.88 40.55 -6.07
C GLU A 200 -56.41 41.83 -6.71
N ALA A 201 -55.65 42.45 -7.62
CA ALA A 201 -56.11 43.62 -8.36
C ALA A 201 -57.33 43.31 -9.26
N LYS A 202 -57.36 42.14 -9.91
CA LYS A 202 -58.51 41.69 -10.70
C LYS A 202 -59.73 41.43 -9.82
N VAL A 203 -59.54 40.82 -8.65
CA VAL A 203 -60.62 40.61 -7.67
C VAL A 203 -61.17 41.95 -7.18
N GLY A 204 -60.30 42.92 -6.87
CA GLY A 204 -60.71 44.29 -6.53
C GLY A 204 -61.54 44.94 -7.65
N ALA A 205 -61.04 44.92 -8.88
CA ALA A 205 -61.74 45.49 -10.03
C ALA A 205 -63.12 44.84 -10.29
N LEU A 206 -63.22 43.51 -10.20
CA LEU A 206 -64.50 42.80 -10.34
C LEU A 206 -65.45 43.11 -9.19
N THR A 207 -64.93 43.31 -7.97
CA THR A 207 -65.73 43.70 -6.81
C THR A 207 -66.31 45.10 -7.00
N ASP A 208 -65.51 46.04 -7.50
CA ASP A 208 -65.95 47.39 -7.83
C ASP A 208 -67.01 47.40 -8.94
N GLU A 209 -66.85 46.56 -9.97
CA GLU A 209 -67.84 46.40 -11.04
C GLU A 209 -69.16 45.82 -10.51
N ILE A 210 -69.11 44.80 -9.65
CA ILE A 210 -70.30 44.25 -8.98
C ILE A 210 -71.00 45.33 -8.15
N ASN A 211 -70.25 46.13 -7.39
CA ASN A 211 -70.82 47.19 -6.57
C ASN A 211 -71.45 48.29 -7.43
N PHE A 212 -70.81 48.65 -8.54
CA PHE A 212 -71.35 49.61 -9.51
C PHE A 212 -72.66 49.12 -10.13
N LEU A 213 -72.71 47.87 -10.58
CA LEU A 213 -73.93 47.26 -11.12
C LEU A 213 -75.05 47.20 -10.08
N ARG A 214 -74.73 46.83 -8.84
CA ARG A 214 -75.70 46.86 -7.72
C ARG A 214 -76.26 48.27 -7.49
N ALA A 215 -75.41 49.30 -7.51
CA ALA A 215 -75.85 50.68 -7.36
C ALA A 215 -76.76 51.15 -8.51
N ILE A 216 -76.45 50.76 -9.76
CA ILE A 216 -77.31 51.02 -10.91
C ILE A 216 -78.67 50.34 -10.73
N TYR A 217 -78.69 49.05 -10.39
CA TYR A 217 -79.95 48.32 -10.25
C TYR A 217 -80.83 48.86 -9.11
N GLU A 218 -80.23 49.29 -8.00
CA GLU A 218 -80.94 49.96 -6.92
C GLU A 218 -81.60 51.27 -7.40
N GLU A 219 -80.88 52.06 -8.21
CA GLU A 219 -81.38 53.31 -8.77
C GLU A 219 -82.45 53.09 -9.86
N GLU A 220 -82.27 52.10 -10.74
CA GLU A 220 -83.30 51.74 -11.72
C GLU A 220 -84.57 51.24 -11.04
N LEU A 221 -84.45 50.45 -9.96
CA LEU A 221 -85.59 50.04 -9.14
C LEU A 221 -86.26 51.25 -8.48
N SER A 222 -85.50 52.20 -7.94
CA SER A 222 -86.05 53.42 -7.34
C SER A 222 -86.80 54.28 -8.37
N GLN A 223 -86.26 54.40 -9.59
CA GLN A 223 -86.89 55.10 -10.71
C GLN A 223 -88.15 54.38 -11.20
N MET A 224 -88.12 53.07 -11.40
CA MET A 224 -89.29 52.28 -11.76
C MET A 224 -90.40 52.42 -10.70
N GLN A 225 -90.06 52.39 -9.42
CA GLN A 225 -91.01 52.63 -8.34
C GLN A 225 -91.58 54.07 -8.36
N THR A 226 -90.78 55.06 -8.74
CA THR A 226 -91.22 56.46 -8.87
C THR A 226 -92.12 56.64 -10.09
N ILE A 227 -91.73 56.11 -11.24
CA ILE A 227 -92.52 56.09 -12.48
C ILE A 227 -93.85 55.35 -12.26
N SER A 228 -93.85 54.22 -11.53
CA SER A 228 -95.08 53.51 -11.17
C SER A 228 -95.98 54.32 -10.23
N ARG A 229 -95.43 55.24 -9.42
CA ARG A 229 -96.19 56.16 -8.57
C ARG A 229 -96.69 57.37 -9.38
N ASP A 230 -95.91 57.87 -10.33
CA ASP A 230 -96.23 59.05 -11.15
C ASP A 230 -97.20 58.74 -12.31
N LEU A 231 -97.17 57.51 -12.86
CA LEU A 231 -98.15 57.02 -13.85
C LEU A 231 -99.55 56.76 -13.25
N SER A 232 -99.73 56.97 -11.95
CA SER A 232 -101.05 57.03 -11.30
C SER A 232 -101.83 58.32 -11.64
N VAL A 233 -101.27 59.24 -12.43
CA VAL A 233 -101.97 60.46 -12.86
C VAL A 233 -102.14 60.45 -14.37
N VAL A 234 -103.35 60.10 -14.81
CA VAL A 234 -103.80 60.27 -16.20
C VAL A 234 -103.89 61.77 -16.48
N VAL A 235 -102.90 62.31 -17.20
CA VAL A 235 -102.94 63.69 -17.71
C VAL A 235 -103.41 63.64 -19.16
N SER A 236 -104.68 63.98 -19.37
CA SER A 236 -105.21 64.35 -20.67
C SER A 236 -104.69 65.75 -21.01
N MET A 237 -103.73 65.81 -21.95
CA MET A 237 -103.18 67.08 -22.43
C MET A 237 -103.77 67.39 -23.79
N ASP A 238 -104.85 68.18 -23.80
CA ASP A 238 -105.31 68.89 -24.98
C ASP A 238 -104.42 70.14 -25.15
N ASN A 239 -103.66 70.22 -26.24
CA ASN A 239 -102.96 71.44 -26.64
C ASN A 239 -103.02 71.62 -28.15
N ASN A 240 -104.14 72.16 -28.62
CA ASN A 240 -104.31 72.66 -29.97
C ASN A 240 -103.60 74.02 -30.09
N ARG A 241 -102.35 73.99 -30.54
CA ARG A 241 -101.66 75.15 -31.09
C ARG A 241 -101.49 74.82 -32.57
N HIS A 242 -101.89 75.72 -33.48
CA HIS A 242 -101.62 75.50 -34.88
C HIS A 242 -100.10 75.34 -35.02
N LEU A 243 -99.72 74.13 -35.41
CA LEU A 243 -98.39 73.71 -35.72
C LEU A 243 -98.38 73.58 -37.24
N ASP A 244 -97.33 74.06 -37.88
CA ASP A 244 -97.12 73.83 -39.31
C ASP A 244 -96.86 72.33 -39.51
N LEU A 245 -97.95 71.60 -39.78
CA LEU A 245 -97.96 70.14 -39.76
C LEU A 245 -97.03 69.57 -40.83
N ASP A 246 -96.91 70.24 -41.97
CA ASP A 246 -96.11 69.72 -43.09
C ASP A 246 -94.60 69.78 -42.79
N SER A 247 -94.12 70.91 -42.25
CA SER A 247 -92.72 71.07 -41.82
C SER A 247 -92.34 70.10 -40.70
N ILE A 248 -93.24 69.89 -39.74
CA ILE A 248 -93.03 68.94 -38.64
C ILE A 248 -93.09 67.49 -39.14
N ILE A 249 -93.99 67.16 -40.07
CA ILE A 249 -94.07 65.82 -40.67
C ILE A 249 -92.81 65.52 -41.48
N GLU A 250 -92.27 66.49 -42.22
CA GLU A 250 -91.02 66.33 -42.96
C GLU A 250 -89.80 66.21 -42.03
N GLU A 251 -89.73 67.00 -40.97
CA GLU A 251 -88.69 66.89 -39.95
C GLU A 251 -88.78 65.55 -39.19
N VAL A 252 -89.98 65.11 -38.84
CA VAL A 252 -90.22 63.80 -38.20
C VAL A 252 -89.84 62.66 -39.15
N ARG A 253 -90.19 62.73 -40.45
CA ARG A 253 -89.74 61.75 -41.45
C ARG A 253 -88.22 61.71 -41.56
N ARG A 254 -87.56 62.87 -41.61
CA ARG A 254 -86.11 62.98 -41.64
C ARG A 254 -85.46 62.38 -40.39
N GLN A 255 -86.03 62.62 -39.22
CA GLN A 255 -85.58 62.02 -37.95
C GLN A 255 -85.74 60.50 -37.96
N TYR A 256 -86.88 59.96 -38.42
CA TYR A 256 -87.08 58.52 -38.52
C TYR A 256 -86.15 57.87 -39.55
N GLU A 257 -85.93 58.51 -40.70
CA GLU A 257 -84.98 58.03 -41.71
C GLU A 257 -83.55 58.02 -41.14
N GLN A 258 -83.17 59.06 -40.38
CA GLN A 258 -81.87 59.16 -39.73
C GLN A 258 -81.71 58.12 -38.60
N ILE A 259 -82.73 57.89 -37.78
CA ILE A 259 -82.73 56.86 -36.74
C ILE A 259 -82.65 55.46 -37.35
N ALA A 260 -83.39 55.20 -38.44
CA ALA A 260 -83.34 53.93 -39.14
C ALA A 260 -81.96 53.69 -39.79
N GLN A 261 -81.36 54.71 -40.41
CA GLN A 261 -80.01 54.64 -40.96
C GLN A 261 -78.96 54.43 -39.86
N ASN A 262 -79.04 55.18 -38.75
CA ASN A 262 -78.13 55.03 -37.62
C ASN A 262 -78.26 53.63 -36.99
N SER A 263 -79.47 53.15 -36.77
CA SER A 263 -79.72 51.81 -36.22
C SER A 263 -79.17 50.71 -37.14
N ARG A 264 -79.30 50.88 -38.46
CA ARG A 264 -78.69 49.95 -39.42
C ARG A 264 -77.16 50.01 -39.40
N ALA A 265 -76.57 51.20 -39.39
CA ALA A 265 -75.12 51.38 -39.35
C ALA A 265 -74.52 50.85 -38.03
N GLU A 266 -75.21 51.06 -36.91
CA GLU A 266 -74.83 50.56 -35.59
C GLU A 266 -74.93 49.03 -35.54
N ALA A 267 -75.98 48.42 -36.10
CA ALA A 267 -76.07 46.98 -36.21
C ALA A 267 -74.97 46.39 -37.11
N GLU A 268 -74.70 47.00 -38.27
CA GLU A 268 -73.63 46.58 -39.17
C GLU A 268 -72.24 46.71 -38.51
N ALA A 269 -71.97 47.81 -37.80
CA ALA A 269 -70.73 48.01 -37.04
C ALA A 269 -70.60 47.01 -35.88
N TRP A 270 -71.70 46.72 -35.17
CA TRP A 270 -71.72 45.73 -34.10
C TRP A 270 -71.41 44.33 -34.62
N TYR A 271 -72.02 43.92 -35.75
CA TYR A 271 -71.71 42.63 -36.39
C TYR A 271 -70.28 42.56 -36.90
N GLN A 272 -69.73 43.64 -37.48
CA GLN A 272 -68.34 43.70 -37.93
C GLN A 272 -67.38 43.56 -36.75
N SER A 273 -67.55 44.35 -35.69
CA SER A 273 -66.76 44.26 -34.46
C SER A 273 -66.81 42.84 -33.89
N ARG A 274 -68.01 42.25 -33.82
CA ARG A 274 -68.16 40.90 -33.27
C ARG A 274 -67.50 39.84 -34.15
N TYR A 275 -67.56 39.98 -35.47
CA TYR A 275 -66.89 39.09 -36.40
C TYR A 275 -65.37 39.19 -36.31
N GLU A 276 -64.82 40.41 -36.19
CA GLU A 276 -63.38 40.65 -36.00
C GLU A 276 -62.87 40.08 -34.67
N GLU A 277 -63.63 40.23 -33.58
CA GLU A 277 -63.34 39.60 -32.29
C GLU A 277 -63.31 38.07 -32.38
N LEU A 278 -64.31 37.47 -33.03
CA LEU A 278 -64.36 36.02 -33.27
C LEU A 278 -63.20 35.54 -34.15
N GLN A 279 -62.84 36.31 -35.18
CA GLN A 279 -61.71 35.99 -36.05
C GLN A 279 -60.36 36.10 -35.31
N SER A 280 -60.19 37.14 -34.50
CA SER A 280 -59.00 37.36 -33.67
C SER A 280 -58.84 36.27 -32.62
N THR A 281 -59.91 35.93 -31.89
CA THR A 281 -59.91 34.84 -30.90
C THR A 281 -59.65 33.49 -31.55
N ALA A 282 -60.28 33.17 -32.68
CA ALA A 282 -60.00 31.94 -33.44
C ALA A 282 -58.53 31.87 -33.91
N GLY A 283 -57.97 33.00 -34.37
CA GLY A 283 -56.54 33.11 -34.72
C GLY A 283 -55.63 32.82 -33.53
N ARG A 284 -55.88 33.46 -32.39
CA ARG A 284 -55.12 33.24 -31.14
C ARG A 284 -55.21 31.78 -30.68
N HIS A 285 -56.38 31.17 -30.72
CA HIS A 285 -56.53 29.75 -30.38
C HIS A 285 -55.76 28.84 -31.34
N GLY A 286 -55.75 29.15 -32.65
CA GLY A 286 -54.96 28.44 -33.64
C GLY A 286 -53.45 28.55 -33.39
N ASP A 287 -52.97 29.74 -33.05
CA ASP A 287 -51.57 29.99 -32.72
C ASP A 287 -51.16 29.32 -31.41
N SER A 288 -51.98 29.39 -30.36
CA SER A 288 -51.76 28.67 -29.10
C SER A 288 -51.67 27.16 -29.34
N LEU A 289 -52.58 26.58 -30.13
CA LEU A 289 -52.54 25.15 -30.46
C LEU A 289 -51.28 24.77 -31.25
N ARG A 290 -50.85 25.63 -32.18
CA ARG A 290 -49.60 25.44 -32.93
C ARG A 290 -48.38 25.50 -32.01
N ASN A 291 -48.34 26.44 -31.08
CA ASN A 291 -47.24 26.58 -30.13
C ASN A 291 -47.17 25.37 -29.19
N SER A 292 -48.28 24.95 -28.59
CA SER A 292 -48.33 23.74 -27.76
C SER A 292 -47.91 22.50 -28.54
N LYS A 293 -48.27 22.40 -29.82
CA LYS A 293 -47.80 21.30 -30.68
C LYS A 293 -46.29 21.30 -30.87
N ILE A 294 -45.67 22.47 -31.05
CA ILE A 294 -44.20 22.60 -31.17
C ILE A 294 -43.53 22.21 -29.85
N GLU A 295 -44.04 22.70 -28.73
CA GLU A 295 -43.55 22.38 -27.38
C GLU A 295 -43.64 20.87 -27.11
N ILE A 296 -44.77 20.22 -27.44
CA ILE A 296 -44.91 18.77 -27.33
C ILE A 296 -43.85 18.04 -28.17
N GLN A 297 -43.54 18.52 -29.38
CA GLN A 297 -42.51 17.91 -30.23
C GLN A 297 -41.10 18.09 -29.64
N GLU A 298 -40.80 19.24 -29.06
CA GLU A 298 -39.53 19.51 -28.38
C GLU A 298 -39.36 18.67 -27.12
N LEU A 299 -40.39 18.60 -26.28
CA LEU A 299 -40.43 17.71 -25.12
C LEU A 299 -40.27 16.24 -25.54
N THR A 300 -40.91 15.82 -26.63
CA THR A 300 -40.76 14.46 -27.16
C THR A 300 -39.31 14.18 -27.59
N ARG A 301 -38.63 15.14 -28.23
CA ARG A 301 -37.20 15.02 -28.59
C ARG A 301 -36.31 14.98 -27.34
N ASN A 302 -36.59 15.80 -26.35
CA ASN A 302 -35.86 15.81 -25.08
C ASN A 302 -36.00 14.47 -24.34
N VAL A 303 -37.21 13.93 -24.28
CA VAL A 303 -37.46 12.59 -23.71
C VAL A 303 -36.68 11.51 -24.46
N GLN A 304 -36.63 11.56 -25.79
CA GLN A 304 -35.83 10.60 -26.57
C GLN A 304 -34.33 10.74 -26.29
N ARG A 305 -33.80 11.96 -26.23
CA ARG A 305 -32.40 12.22 -25.88
C ARG A 305 -32.06 11.68 -24.49
N LEU A 306 -32.86 12.03 -23.48
CA LEU A 306 -32.66 11.56 -22.11
C LEU A 306 -32.74 10.03 -22.02
N ARG A 307 -33.65 9.38 -22.75
CA ARG A 307 -33.70 7.90 -22.83
C ARG A 307 -32.41 7.31 -23.40
N THR A 308 -31.82 7.92 -24.43
CA THR A 308 -30.53 7.46 -24.98
C THR A 308 -29.38 7.69 -24.02
N GLU A 309 -29.37 8.80 -23.28
CA GLU A 309 -28.38 9.07 -22.24
C GLU A 309 -28.47 8.05 -21.10
N ILE A 310 -29.69 7.74 -20.63
CA ILE A 310 -29.93 6.68 -19.62
C ILE A 310 -29.40 5.34 -20.12
N GLU A 311 -29.68 4.96 -21.36
CA GLU A 311 -29.20 3.70 -21.93
C GLU A 311 -27.68 3.65 -22.06
N ASN A 312 -27.05 4.77 -22.40
CA ASN A 312 -25.58 4.88 -22.45
C ASN A 312 -24.97 4.78 -21.05
N MET A 313 -25.53 5.46 -20.05
CA MET A 313 -25.09 5.37 -18.65
C MET A 313 -25.25 3.95 -18.11
N LYS A 314 -26.37 3.27 -18.41
CA LYS A 314 -26.56 1.85 -18.06
C LYS A 314 -25.48 0.95 -18.65
N LYS A 315 -25.10 1.17 -19.91
CA LYS A 315 -24.01 0.42 -20.55
C LYS A 315 -22.66 0.70 -19.89
N GLN A 316 -22.38 1.95 -19.51
CA GLN A 316 -21.16 2.29 -18.79
C GLN A 316 -21.12 1.62 -17.42
N ILE A 317 -22.22 1.62 -16.67
CA ILE A 317 -22.33 0.92 -15.39
C ILE A 317 -22.06 -0.59 -15.58
N GLN A 318 -22.67 -1.22 -16.58
CA GLN A 318 -22.42 -2.64 -16.87
C GLN A 318 -20.97 -2.92 -17.24
N GLN A 319 -20.33 -2.04 -18.02
CA GLN A 319 -18.91 -2.16 -18.37
C GLN A 319 -18.01 -2.03 -17.14
N LEU A 320 -18.29 -1.08 -16.26
CA LEU A 320 -17.54 -0.90 -15.01
C LEU A 320 -17.74 -2.08 -14.06
N GLN A 321 -18.97 -2.58 -13.91
CA GLN A 321 -19.26 -3.78 -13.11
C GLN A 321 -18.50 -5.00 -13.64
N ALA A 322 -18.45 -5.19 -14.96
CA ALA A 322 -17.67 -6.26 -15.56
C ALA A 322 -16.16 -6.10 -15.32
N ALA A 323 -15.64 -4.87 -15.40
CA ALA A 323 -14.23 -4.59 -15.13
C ALA A 323 -13.86 -4.80 -13.65
N ILE A 324 -14.76 -4.46 -12.73
CA ILE A 324 -14.60 -4.71 -11.29
C ILE A 324 -14.57 -6.23 -11.05
N ALA A 325 -15.54 -6.98 -11.56
CA ALA A 325 -15.58 -8.44 -11.41
C ALA A 325 -14.31 -9.12 -11.97
N GLU A 326 -13.80 -8.66 -13.11
CA GLU A 326 -12.55 -9.19 -13.67
C GLU A 326 -11.33 -8.82 -12.82
N ALA A 327 -11.32 -7.62 -12.21
CA ALA A 327 -10.26 -7.21 -11.29
C ALA A 327 -10.28 -8.00 -9.98
N GLU A 328 -11.47 -8.26 -9.43
CA GLU A 328 -11.68 -9.11 -8.26
C GLU A 328 -11.22 -10.55 -8.54
N GLU A 329 -11.61 -11.15 -9.68
CA GLU A 329 -11.18 -12.50 -10.06
C GLU A 329 -9.65 -12.57 -10.22
N ARG A 330 -9.04 -11.59 -10.90
CA ARG A 330 -7.58 -11.51 -11.02
C ARG A 330 -6.90 -11.37 -9.66
N GLY A 331 -7.46 -10.56 -8.77
CA GLY A 331 -6.98 -10.39 -7.40
C GLY A 331 -7.06 -11.69 -6.58
N GLU A 332 -8.20 -12.36 -6.64
CA GLU A 332 -8.43 -13.64 -5.95
C GLU A 332 -7.45 -14.72 -6.45
N MET A 333 -7.20 -14.79 -7.76
CA MET A 333 -6.23 -15.71 -8.33
C MET A 333 -4.80 -15.42 -7.87
N ALA A 334 -4.41 -14.14 -7.79
CA ALA A 334 -3.10 -13.75 -7.26
C ALA A 334 -2.95 -14.09 -5.77
N LEU A 335 -4.00 -13.90 -4.97
CA LEU A 335 -4.01 -14.29 -3.56
C LEU A 335 -3.91 -15.82 -3.40
N LYS A 336 -4.61 -16.60 -4.23
CA LYS A 336 -4.50 -18.06 -4.23
C LYS A 336 -3.08 -18.52 -4.55
N ASP A 337 -2.42 -17.93 -5.55
CA ASP A 337 -1.04 -18.24 -5.90
C ASP A 337 -0.05 -17.87 -4.77
N ALA A 338 -0.23 -16.70 -4.15
CA ALA A 338 0.59 -16.28 -3.01
C ALA A 338 0.41 -17.21 -1.80
N ARG A 339 -0.83 -17.59 -1.47
CA ARG A 339 -1.13 -18.56 -0.40
C ARG A 339 -0.52 -19.93 -0.68
N ALA A 340 -0.60 -20.43 -1.92
CA ALA A 340 0.02 -21.69 -2.29
C ALA A 340 1.56 -21.67 -2.14
N LYS A 341 2.20 -20.56 -2.52
CA LYS A 341 3.66 -20.37 -2.32
C LYS A 341 4.03 -20.30 -0.84
N LEU A 342 3.21 -19.65 -0.03
CA LEU A 342 3.40 -19.58 1.41
C LEU A 342 3.32 -20.99 2.02
N GLU A 343 2.30 -21.77 1.68
CA GLU A 343 2.15 -23.16 2.14
C GLU A 343 3.33 -24.04 1.70
N GLU A 344 3.83 -23.86 0.47
CA GLU A 344 5.02 -24.56 -0.02
C GLU A 344 6.27 -24.22 0.83
N LEU A 345 6.49 -22.93 1.12
CA LEU A 345 7.62 -22.46 1.93
C LEU A 345 7.51 -22.92 3.39
N GLU A 346 6.32 -22.88 3.99
CA GLU A 346 6.08 -23.41 5.33
C GLU A 346 6.35 -24.93 5.38
N SER A 347 5.93 -25.66 4.35
CA SER A 347 6.21 -27.10 4.26
C SER A 347 7.71 -27.39 4.14
N ALA A 348 8.47 -26.55 3.43
CA ALA A 348 9.91 -26.67 3.31
C ALA A 348 10.60 -26.35 4.65
N LEU A 349 10.19 -25.27 5.31
CA LEU A 349 10.69 -24.89 6.63
C LEU A 349 10.46 -26.00 7.67
N ASN A 350 9.27 -26.61 7.68
CA ASN A 350 8.97 -27.70 8.60
C ASN A 350 9.83 -28.94 8.32
N LYS A 351 10.09 -29.28 7.05
CA LYS A 351 11.03 -30.37 6.71
C LYS A 351 12.44 -30.07 7.20
N ASP A 352 12.93 -28.85 7.00
CA ASP A 352 14.27 -28.46 7.46
C ASP A 352 14.38 -28.50 9.00
N LYS A 353 13.32 -28.09 9.71
CA LYS A 353 13.22 -28.24 11.18
C LYS A 353 13.27 -29.70 11.61
N GLU A 354 12.53 -30.59 10.94
CA GLU A 354 12.57 -32.03 11.21
C GLU A 354 13.94 -32.63 10.93
N GLU A 355 14.60 -32.23 9.83
CA GLU A 355 15.95 -32.66 9.49
C GLU A 355 16.98 -32.19 10.51
N LEU A 356 16.89 -30.94 10.98
CA LEU A 356 17.74 -30.40 12.04
C LEU A 356 17.55 -31.18 13.35
N ALA A 357 16.30 -31.42 13.76
CA ALA A 357 16.00 -32.21 14.95
C ALA A 357 16.57 -33.64 14.84
N ARG A 358 16.49 -34.26 13.66
CA ARG A 358 17.09 -35.57 13.39
C ARG A 358 18.62 -35.52 13.51
N LEU A 359 19.27 -34.53 12.90
CA LEU A 359 20.73 -34.35 12.96
C LEU A 359 21.20 -34.16 14.39
N LEU A 360 20.53 -33.32 15.19
CA LEU A 360 20.84 -33.13 16.60
C LEU A 360 20.79 -34.45 17.40
N LYS A 361 19.78 -35.28 17.13
CA LYS A 361 19.70 -36.62 17.74
C LYS A 361 20.85 -37.53 17.31
N GLU A 362 21.20 -37.56 16.03
CA GLU A 362 22.34 -38.33 15.52
C GLU A 362 23.68 -37.85 16.13
N TYR A 363 23.85 -36.54 16.31
CA TYR A 363 25.01 -35.96 17.01
C TYR A 363 25.05 -36.38 18.48
N GLN A 364 23.92 -36.34 19.19
CA GLN A 364 23.84 -36.77 20.58
C GLN A 364 24.17 -38.27 20.72
N ASP A 365 23.66 -39.12 19.83
CA ASP A 365 23.96 -40.55 19.81
C ASP A 365 25.47 -40.80 19.55
N LEU A 366 26.08 -40.06 18.63
CA LEU A 366 27.51 -40.13 18.37
C LEU A 366 28.35 -39.66 19.57
N LEU A 367 27.93 -38.60 20.24
CA LEU A 367 28.56 -38.12 21.47
C LEU A 367 28.50 -39.18 22.57
N ASN A 368 27.35 -39.85 22.75
CA ASN A 368 27.18 -40.94 23.70
C ASN A 368 28.15 -42.10 23.40
N VAL A 369 28.32 -42.48 22.13
CA VAL A 369 29.31 -43.49 21.71
C VAL A 369 30.73 -43.03 22.01
N LYS A 370 31.06 -41.76 21.75
CA LYS A 370 32.39 -41.19 22.05
C LYS A 370 32.69 -41.27 23.54
N ILE A 371 31.74 -40.90 24.40
CA ILE A 371 31.89 -41.00 25.86
C ILE A 371 32.11 -42.46 26.29
N ALA A 372 31.35 -43.41 25.74
CA ALA A 372 31.54 -44.83 26.02
C ALA A 372 32.95 -45.32 25.61
N LEU A 373 33.43 -44.93 24.43
CA LEU A 373 34.78 -45.25 23.96
C LEU A 373 35.88 -44.61 24.84
N ASP A 374 35.71 -43.39 25.29
CA ASP A 374 36.66 -42.76 26.23
C ASP A 374 36.75 -43.52 27.55
N VAL A 375 35.62 -44.00 28.06
CA VAL A 375 35.58 -44.87 29.26
C VAL A 375 36.32 -46.19 28.98
N GLU A 376 36.11 -46.83 27.83
CA GLU A 376 36.85 -48.04 27.44
C GLU A 376 38.36 -47.78 27.35
N ILE A 377 38.79 -46.69 26.70
CA ILE A 377 40.20 -46.30 26.60
C ILE A 377 40.79 -46.06 28.00
N ALA A 378 40.07 -45.36 28.88
CA ALA A 378 40.50 -45.13 30.26
C ALA A 378 40.64 -46.46 31.02
N MET A 379 39.71 -47.40 30.84
CA MET A 379 39.80 -48.74 31.41
C MET A 379 41.01 -49.52 30.87
N TYR A 380 41.24 -49.51 29.55
CA TYR A 380 42.40 -50.16 28.93
C TYR A 380 43.72 -49.57 29.43
N ARG A 381 43.82 -48.24 29.54
CA ARG A 381 45.00 -47.56 30.12
C ARG A 381 45.26 -48.01 31.57
N LYS A 382 44.21 -48.05 32.40
CA LYS A 382 44.32 -48.52 33.80
C LYS A 382 44.76 -49.99 33.91
N LEU A 383 44.31 -50.85 32.99
CA LEU A 383 44.72 -52.25 32.95
C LEU A 383 46.20 -52.39 32.54
N LEU A 384 46.63 -51.61 31.55
CA LEU A 384 48.03 -51.52 31.11
C LEU A 384 48.95 -50.99 32.21
N GLU A 385 48.56 -49.92 32.91
CA GLU A 385 49.29 -49.40 34.08
C GLU A 385 49.41 -50.46 35.19
N GLY A 386 48.39 -51.31 35.37
CA GLY A 386 48.42 -52.45 36.28
C GLY A 386 49.43 -53.53 35.86
N GLU A 387 49.55 -53.83 34.57
CA GLU A 387 50.57 -54.76 34.03
C GLU A 387 51.99 -54.17 34.08
N GLU A 388 52.16 -52.89 33.75
CA GLU A 388 53.44 -52.18 33.90
C GLU A 388 53.89 -52.13 35.36
N SER A 389 52.95 -52.00 36.30
CA SER A 389 53.22 -52.08 37.74
C SER A 389 53.68 -53.47 38.18
N ARG A 390 53.19 -54.55 37.55
CA ARG A 390 53.65 -55.92 37.80
C ARG A 390 55.04 -56.16 37.22
N LEU A 391 55.30 -55.66 36.00
CA LEU A 391 56.61 -55.74 35.35
C LEU A 391 57.67 -54.89 36.06
N CYS A 392 57.30 -53.74 36.63
CA CYS A 392 58.22 -52.90 37.42
C CYS A 392 58.53 -53.47 38.82
N ASN A 393 57.70 -54.37 39.37
CA ASN A 393 57.93 -54.97 40.69
C ASN A 393 58.68 -56.32 40.64
N ASP A 394 58.87 -56.92 39.47
CA ASP A 394 59.66 -58.13 39.27
C ASP A 394 60.87 -57.85 38.35
N GLY A 395 61.87 -57.15 38.89
CA GLY A 395 63.22 -57.08 38.32
C GLY A 395 63.68 -55.69 37.85
N MET A 396 64.70 -55.16 38.52
CA MET A 396 65.45 -53.96 38.16
C MET A 396 65.86 -53.89 36.67
N SER A 397 65.48 -52.80 35.99
CA SER A 397 66.43 -51.90 35.33
C SER A 397 65.79 -50.53 35.01
N ASN A 398 66.16 -49.50 35.77
CA ASN A 398 66.05 -48.11 35.36
C ASN A 398 66.88 -47.88 34.08
N VAL A 399 66.29 -47.35 33.00
CA VAL A 399 66.77 -46.16 32.25
C VAL A 399 65.64 -45.61 31.35
N ASN A 400 65.13 -44.43 31.71
CA ASN A 400 64.50 -43.37 30.92
C ASN A 400 63.47 -43.70 29.82
N VAL A 401 62.19 -43.83 30.20
CA VAL A 401 61.05 -43.27 29.45
C VAL A 401 59.97 -42.81 30.45
N CYS A 402 60.24 -41.77 31.24
CA CYS A 402 59.23 -41.24 32.15
C CYS A 402 59.37 -39.71 32.28
N LYS A 403 59.20 -38.99 31.18
CA LYS A 403 59.16 -37.52 31.17
C LYS A 403 58.17 -36.87 30.20
N TYR A 404 57.14 -37.60 29.73
CA TYR A 404 56.13 -37.04 28.82
C TYR A 404 54.67 -37.26 29.22
N LEU A 405 54.39 -37.64 30.48
CA LEU A 405 53.01 -37.72 30.97
C LEU A 405 52.83 -36.93 32.27
N GLN A 406 53.29 -35.68 32.24
CA GLN A 406 52.93 -34.68 33.26
C GLN A 406 52.69 -33.34 32.56
N SER A 407 51.73 -33.33 31.64
CA SER A 407 51.11 -32.14 31.08
C SER A 407 49.79 -32.52 30.40
N SER A 408 48.87 -33.06 31.18
CA SER A 408 47.45 -32.95 30.89
C SER A 408 46.81 -32.65 32.23
N GLU A 409 46.84 -31.38 32.61
CA GLU A 409 45.91 -30.86 33.59
C GLU A 409 44.49 -31.28 33.18
N PRO A 410 43.63 -31.69 34.13
CA PRO A 410 42.21 -31.81 33.82
C PRO A 410 41.71 -30.45 33.30
N PRO A 411 40.72 -30.39 32.40
CA PRO A 411 40.10 -29.12 32.05
C PRO A 411 39.70 -28.45 33.36
N SER A 412 40.09 -27.18 33.55
CA SER A 412 39.71 -26.42 34.73
C SER A 412 38.18 -26.43 34.85
N LEU A 413 37.67 -26.48 36.09
CA LEU A 413 36.23 -26.35 36.40
C LEU A 413 35.61 -25.10 35.74
N GLU A 414 36.42 -24.09 35.41
CA GLU A 414 36.01 -22.91 34.62
C GLU A 414 35.47 -23.27 33.21
N ALA A 415 35.90 -24.39 32.62
CA ALA A 415 35.42 -24.87 31.33
C ALA A 415 34.20 -25.80 31.45
N GLU A 416 33.79 -26.21 32.65
CA GLU A 416 32.47 -26.84 32.86
C GLU A 416 31.46 -25.76 33.29
N GLU A 417 31.87 -24.80 34.12
CA GLU A 417 31.07 -23.63 34.49
C GLU A 417 30.71 -22.76 33.28
N ALA A 418 31.63 -22.55 32.32
CA ALA A 418 31.33 -21.81 31.10
C ALA A 418 30.27 -22.49 30.20
N TRP A 419 30.19 -23.82 30.22
CA TRP A 419 29.19 -24.55 29.43
C TRP A 419 27.83 -24.61 30.12
N GLU A 420 27.79 -24.58 31.47
CA GLU A 420 26.55 -24.38 32.22
C GLU A 420 26.01 -22.95 32.07
N GLU A 421 26.89 -21.94 32.04
CA GLU A 421 26.52 -20.54 31.83
C GLU A 421 25.99 -20.31 30.39
N ASP A 422 26.60 -20.95 29.38
CA ASP A 422 26.11 -20.92 27.99
C ASP A 422 24.77 -21.66 27.81
N LEU A 423 24.51 -22.72 28.60
CA LEU A 423 23.24 -23.45 28.61
C LEU A 423 22.11 -22.66 29.29
N GLU A 424 22.41 -21.97 30.41
CA GLU A 424 21.47 -21.04 31.02
C GLU A 424 21.19 -19.85 30.09
N ALA A 425 22.21 -19.28 29.43
CA ALA A 425 22.02 -18.19 28.47
C ALA A 425 21.10 -18.58 27.30
N ALA A 426 21.26 -19.81 26.77
CA ALA A 426 20.38 -20.32 25.71
C ALA A 426 18.93 -20.54 26.18
N ALA A 427 18.73 -20.96 27.43
CA ALA A 427 17.39 -21.12 28.01
C ALA A 427 16.69 -19.76 28.26
N TRP A 428 17.44 -18.74 28.68
CA TRP A 428 16.92 -17.38 28.84
C TRP A 428 16.57 -16.69 27.50
N GLU A 429 17.26 -17.04 26.41
CA GLU A 429 16.96 -16.51 25.07
C GLU A 429 15.63 -17.06 24.53
N GLU A 430 15.34 -18.34 24.78
CA GLU A 430 14.07 -19.00 24.41
C GLU A 430 12.86 -18.47 25.22
N ASP A 431 13.05 -18.20 26.53
CA ASP A 431 12.02 -17.56 27.36
C ASP A 431 11.80 -16.08 26.98
N SER A 432 12.83 -15.38 26.48
CA SER A 432 12.71 -13.98 26.03
C SER A 432 11.95 -13.83 24.73
N GLU A 433 12.10 -14.77 23.79
CA GLU A 433 11.29 -14.82 22.57
C GLU A 433 9.84 -15.15 22.92
N ALA A 434 9.60 -16.10 23.83
CA ALA A 434 8.24 -16.44 24.27
C ALA A 434 7.49 -15.26 24.91
N VAL A 435 8.17 -14.44 25.73
CA VAL A 435 7.59 -13.21 26.33
C VAL A 435 7.31 -12.14 25.26
N ALA A 436 8.13 -12.02 24.23
CA ALA A 436 7.90 -11.09 23.12
C ALA A 436 6.64 -11.45 22.31
N TRP A 437 6.36 -12.75 22.11
CA TRP A 437 5.12 -13.18 21.45
C TRP A 437 3.86 -12.93 22.29
N GLU A 438 3.95 -12.94 23.62
CA GLU A 438 2.83 -12.59 24.52
C GLU A 438 2.55 -11.08 24.49
N GLU A 439 3.57 -10.23 24.52
CA GLU A 439 3.44 -8.77 24.43
C GLU A 439 2.90 -8.30 23.06
N ASP A 440 3.34 -8.91 21.95
CA ASP A 440 2.81 -8.59 20.61
C ASP A 440 1.34 -9.03 20.45
N SER A 441 0.93 -10.11 21.13
CA SER A 441 -0.47 -10.57 21.13
C SER A 441 -1.40 -9.67 21.95
N GLU A 442 -0.92 -9.11 23.06
CA GLU A 442 -1.67 -8.10 23.82
C GLU A 442 -1.75 -6.78 23.05
N ALA A 443 -0.67 -6.34 22.39
CA ALA A 443 -0.69 -5.12 21.56
C ALA A 443 -1.71 -5.19 20.42
N ALA A 444 -1.83 -6.35 19.76
CA ALA A 444 -2.85 -6.57 18.72
C ALA A 444 -4.29 -6.52 19.26
N ALA A 445 -4.52 -6.96 20.50
CA ALA A 445 -5.84 -6.89 21.15
C ALA A 445 -6.23 -5.45 21.52
N TRP A 446 -5.26 -4.62 21.94
CA TRP A 446 -5.50 -3.20 22.24
C TRP A 446 -5.79 -2.37 20.98
N GLU A 447 -5.25 -2.76 19.82
CA GLU A 447 -5.51 -2.07 18.56
C GLU A 447 -6.96 -2.31 18.08
N GLU A 448 -7.48 -3.53 18.24
CA GLU A 448 -8.87 -3.91 17.91
C GLU A 448 -9.89 -3.20 18.84
N ASP A 449 -9.58 -3.07 20.13
CA ASP A 449 -10.41 -2.32 21.08
C ASP A 449 -10.38 -0.79 20.82
N SER A 450 -9.28 -0.26 20.28
CA SER A 450 -9.16 1.17 19.94
C SER A 450 -9.98 1.56 18.70
N GLU A 451 -10.08 0.67 17.72
CA GLU A 451 -10.97 0.86 16.58
C GLU A 451 -12.43 0.79 17.03
N ALA A 452 -12.80 -0.15 17.91
CA ALA A 452 -14.17 -0.26 18.42
C ALA A 452 -14.65 1.00 19.18
N VAL A 453 -13.78 1.64 19.96
CA VAL A 453 -14.08 2.89 20.68
C VAL A 453 -14.26 4.07 19.71
N ALA A 454 -13.53 4.10 18.60
CA ALA A 454 -13.69 5.14 17.58
C ALA A 454 -15.05 5.08 16.86
N TRP A 455 -15.58 3.86 16.62
CA TRP A 455 -16.92 3.69 16.04
C TRP A 455 -18.05 4.09 16.98
N GLU A 456 -17.84 4.01 18.31
CA GLU A 456 -18.84 4.41 19.31
C GLU A 456 -18.93 5.96 19.40
N GLU A 457 -17.80 6.67 19.31
CA GLU A 457 -17.78 8.15 19.29
C GLU A 457 -18.39 8.75 18.01
N ASP A 458 -18.26 8.08 16.85
CA ASP A 458 -18.85 8.53 15.59
C ASP A 458 -20.39 8.37 15.57
N LEU A 459 -20.93 7.35 16.26
CA LEU A 459 -22.36 7.10 16.38
C LEU A 459 -23.04 8.15 17.29
N ASP A 460 -22.35 8.55 18.36
CA ASP A 460 -22.81 9.60 19.27
C ASP A 460 -22.85 11.00 18.58
N LEU A 461 -21.98 11.25 17.60
CA LEU A 461 -21.99 12.49 16.81
C LEU A 461 -23.14 12.55 15.79
N GLU A 462 -23.53 11.41 15.21
CA GLU A 462 -24.67 11.34 14.29
C GLU A 462 -25.99 11.57 15.05
N GLU A 463 -26.14 10.97 16.23
CA GLU A 463 -27.32 11.18 17.09
C GLU A 463 -27.39 12.63 17.63
N ALA A 464 -26.24 13.25 17.93
CA ALA A 464 -26.19 14.67 18.33
C ALA A 464 -26.64 15.63 17.20
N LEU A 465 -26.27 15.36 15.95
CA LEU A 465 -26.68 16.15 14.79
C LEU A 465 -28.19 16.02 14.50
N GLU A 466 -28.77 14.83 14.69
CA GLU A 466 -30.22 14.64 14.57
C GLU A 466 -30.99 15.43 15.64
N VAL A 467 -30.50 15.46 16.88
CA VAL A 467 -31.11 16.23 17.97
C VAL A 467 -31.03 17.73 17.70
N GLU A 468 -29.90 18.23 17.18
CA GLU A 468 -29.73 19.64 16.83
C GLU A 468 -30.63 20.06 15.65
N ALA A 469 -30.79 19.19 14.65
CA ALA A 469 -31.70 19.43 13.53
C ALA A 469 -33.18 19.47 13.98
N LEU A 470 -33.59 18.59 14.90
CA LEU A 470 -34.92 18.61 15.48
C LEU A 470 -35.15 19.86 16.35
N ALA A 471 -34.16 20.30 17.12
CA ALA A 471 -34.26 21.53 17.90
C ALA A 471 -34.43 22.77 17.00
N ALA A 472 -33.68 22.85 15.89
CA ALA A 472 -33.82 23.93 14.91
C ALA A 472 -35.20 23.94 14.21
N ALA A 473 -35.78 22.75 13.96
CA ALA A 473 -37.12 22.65 13.39
C ALA A 473 -38.21 23.15 14.35
N VAL A 474 -38.08 22.85 15.66
CA VAL A 474 -39.00 23.34 16.70
C VAL A 474 -38.88 24.86 16.86
N GLU A 475 -37.67 25.41 16.87
CA GLU A 475 -37.45 26.86 16.96
C GLU A 475 -38.05 27.61 15.75
N TRP A 476 -37.96 27.02 14.56
CA TRP A 476 -38.58 27.55 13.35
C TRP A 476 -40.12 27.50 13.39
N GLU A 477 -40.71 26.44 13.94
CA GLU A 477 -42.17 26.37 14.19
C GLU A 477 -42.62 27.44 15.19
N GLU A 478 -41.89 27.65 16.28
CA GLU A 478 -42.20 28.69 17.27
C GLU A 478 -42.13 30.10 16.65
N GLU A 479 -41.12 30.37 15.81
CA GLU A 479 -40.98 31.66 15.11
C GLU A 479 -42.10 31.89 14.08
N CYS A 480 -42.52 30.84 13.35
CA CYS A 480 -43.65 30.90 12.42
C CYS A 480 -44.99 31.15 13.13
N THR A 481 -45.18 30.63 14.34
CA THR A 481 -46.41 30.89 15.12
C THR A 481 -46.45 32.29 15.75
N ALA A 482 -45.30 32.93 15.94
CA ALA A 482 -45.20 34.28 16.52
C ALA A 482 -45.51 35.42 15.53
N GLU A 483 -45.34 35.20 14.22
CA GLU A 483 -45.63 36.20 13.17
C GLU A 483 -47.05 36.09 12.57
N ALA A 484 -47.80 35.01 12.86
CA ALA A 484 -49.13 34.79 12.31
C ALA A 484 -50.19 35.71 12.95
N SER A 485 -50.94 36.44 12.12
CA SER A 485 -52.06 37.26 12.60
C SER A 485 -53.25 36.38 13.03
N PRO A 486 -54.08 36.78 14.03
CA PRO A 486 -55.13 35.91 14.59
C PRO A 486 -56.19 35.39 13.59
N LEU A 487 -56.28 35.99 12.40
CA LEU A 487 -57.20 35.58 11.33
C LEU A 487 -56.64 34.46 10.43
N GLU A 488 -55.33 34.24 10.42
CA GLU A 488 -54.68 33.20 9.61
C GLU A 488 -54.61 31.85 10.34
N VAL A 489 -54.59 31.88 11.68
CA VAL A 489 -54.54 30.67 12.53
C VAL A 489 -55.85 29.88 12.49
N GLU A 490 -57.01 30.54 12.38
CA GLU A 490 -58.31 29.86 12.20
C GLU A 490 -58.48 29.24 10.81
N GLY A 491 -57.84 29.82 9.78
CA GLY A 491 -57.83 29.29 8.41
C GLY A 491 -57.03 28.00 8.28
N CYS A 492 -55.87 27.91 8.95
CA CYS A 492 -55.04 26.70 8.95
C CYS A 492 -55.68 25.55 9.75
N ALA A 493 -56.29 25.82 10.90
CA ALA A 493 -56.99 24.80 11.68
C ALA A 493 -58.20 24.20 10.93
N ALA A 494 -58.90 25.01 10.12
CA ALA A 494 -60.00 24.52 9.29
C ALA A 494 -59.52 23.62 8.12
N LEU A 495 -58.30 23.86 7.61
CA LEU A 495 -57.69 23.07 6.55
C LEU A 495 -57.13 21.73 7.05
N GLU A 496 -56.57 21.68 8.26
CA GLU A 496 -56.14 20.41 8.89
C GLU A 496 -57.31 19.47 9.20
N VAL A 497 -58.44 20.02 9.69
CA VAL A 497 -59.66 19.24 9.95
C VAL A 497 -60.29 18.74 8.64
N ALA A 498 -60.26 19.55 7.57
CA ALA A 498 -60.74 19.15 6.25
C ALA A 498 -59.86 18.08 5.58
N THR A 499 -58.55 18.10 5.84
CA THR A 499 -57.59 17.14 5.27
C THR A 499 -57.66 15.79 6.00
N SER A 500 -57.90 15.78 7.33
CA SER A 500 -58.18 14.55 8.08
C SER A 500 -59.51 13.88 7.70
N ALA A 501 -60.50 14.64 7.22
CA ALA A 501 -61.79 14.09 6.78
C ALA A 501 -61.72 13.39 5.39
N LEU A 502 -60.69 13.67 4.59
CA LEU A 502 -60.51 13.09 3.24
C LEU A 502 -59.66 11.80 3.24
N VAL A 503 -59.01 11.47 4.36
CA VAL A 503 -58.16 10.27 4.51
C VAL A 503 -58.85 9.13 5.28
N GLY A 504 -60.07 9.35 5.79
CA GLY A 504 -60.86 8.31 6.46
C GLY A 504 -61.56 7.37 5.48
N ASP A 505 -61.36 6.06 5.67
CA ASP A 505 -61.88 4.94 4.88
C ASP A 505 -63.36 5.08 4.43
N PRO A 506 -63.72 4.62 3.21
CA PRO A 506 -65.10 4.61 2.75
C PRO A 506 -65.94 3.57 3.53
N PRO A 507 -67.22 3.87 3.85
CA PRO A 507 -68.08 2.92 4.56
C PRO A 507 -68.49 1.74 3.65
N PRO A 508 -68.81 0.57 4.22
CA PRO A 508 -69.08 -0.63 3.45
C PRO A 508 -70.40 -0.52 2.66
N PHE A 509 -70.37 -1.07 1.46
CA PHE A 509 -71.51 -1.23 0.55
C PHE A 509 -72.72 -1.87 1.26
N GLY A 510 -73.80 -1.10 1.36
CA GLY A 510 -75.15 -1.57 1.69
C GLY A 510 -75.98 -1.69 0.41
N ASP A 511 -76.68 -2.82 0.32
CA ASP A 511 -77.44 -3.36 -0.83
C ASP A 511 -78.32 -2.35 -1.59
N ALA A 512 -78.17 -2.36 -2.92
CA ALA A 512 -79.03 -1.63 -3.85
C ALA A 512 -80.30 -2.45 -4.12
N SER A 513 -81.42 -2.08 -3.50
CA SER A 513 -82.76 -2.48 -3.95
C SER A 513 -83.84 -1.55 -3.39
N GLN A 514 -83.99 -0.35 -3.97
CA GLN A 514 -85.27 0.39 -3.94
C GLN A 514 -85.29 1.48 -5.05
N PRO A 515 -86.35 1.58 -5.87
CA PRO A 515 -86.47 2.58 -6.92
C PRO A 515 -86.95 3.94 -6.36
N PRO A 516 -86.66 5.06 -7.05
CA PRO A 516 -86.94 6.40 -6.54
C PRO A 516 -88.43 6.75 -6.61
N PRO A 517 -88.98 7.56 -5.67
CA PRO A 517 -90.30 8.12 -5.80
C PRO A 517 -90.26 9.28 -6.81
N SER A 518 -91.10 9.16 -7.83
CA SER A 518 -91.52 10.22 -8.71
C SER A 518 -92.32 11.27 -7.94
N SER A 519 -91.87 12.52 -7.93
CA SER A 519 -92.69 13.69 -7.60
C SER A 519 -92.53 14.76 -8.66
N LEU A 520 -93.42 14.70 -9.64
CA LEU A 520 -93.94 15.82 -10.41
C LEU A 520 -95.18 16.37 -9.67
N GLN A 521 -95.48 17.66 -9.89
CA GLN A 521 -96.65 18.45 -9.49
C GLN A 521 -96.55 19.05 -8.07
N GLU A 522 -96.73 20.37 -7.84
CA GLU A 522 -97.41 21.46 -8.56
C GLU A 522 -96.63 22.78 -8.45
#